data_AF-A0A6G5A510-F1
#
_entry.id   AF-A0A6G5A510-F1
#
_cell.length_a   1.000
_cell.length_b   1.000
_cell.length_c   1.000
_cell.angle_alpha   90.00
_cell.angle_beta   90.00
_cell.angle_gamma   90.00
#
_symmetry.space_group_name_H-M   'P 1'
#
loop_
_entity.id
_entity.type
_entity.pdbx_description
1 polymer ?
#
loop_
_entity_poly.entity_id
_entity_poly.type
_entity_poly.pdbx_seq_one_letter_code
_entity_poly.pdbx_strand_id
1 'polypeptide(L)'
;MLFRLLKCAFRFFVYFLIVFLVLPFIPLSLDFEPVAYKVTLPEFKGALAPNQALDNVEYLFPNQVVGPESLEQHGGSIYTGVVGGQILKLTGAKITPVAKFGKKCEGPWEEDICGRPLGLRFDKKGKLYAIDAYSGIHVVDVTKGFVTPLVPNGIDLDGQPLSFANDLVVDSDGNVLFTETSTKWPLKKILYSVLEHENSGRVLMYDAKTKRTHILLEDLYCPNGIELGPDADSVIIAELTKNRLLKYYYRGPHKGDLVVFAENLPGEPDNIRRTPRGGYWVAFASGRSSAKLSVLDHLSAYPLVRKSVVRLLYLLGSALKYATTFYNWVPLKD
;
A
#
# COMPACT_ATOMS: atom_id res chain seq x y z
N MET A 1 -0.60 36.66 38.03
CA MET A 1 -0.39 35.26 37.62
C MET A 1 -0.71 35.04 36.15
N LEU A 2 -1.93 35.40 35.69
CA LEU A 2 -2.37 35.29 34.29
C LEU A 2 -1.43 35.94 33.27
N PHE A 3 -0.97 37.18 33.53
CA PHE A 3 -0.06 37.91 32.63
C PHE A 3 1.32 37.25 32.45
N ARG A 4 1.81 36.51 33.47
CA ARG A 4 3.06 35.75 33.36
C ARG A 4 2.86 34.49 32.53
N LEU A 5 1.73 33.79 32.72
CA LEU A 5 1.36 32.63 31.91
C LEU A 5 1.21 32.99 30.43
N LEU A 6 0.53 34.10 30.11
CA LEU A 6 0.41 34.62 28.75
C LEU A 6 1.78 34.94 28.11
N LYS A 7 2.69 35.58 28.85
CA LYS A 7 4.05 35.86 28.37
C LYS A 7 4.85 34.57 28.11
N CYS A 8 4.73 33.56 28.97
CA CYS A 8 5.37 32.27 28.77
C CYS A 8 4.81 31.54 27.55
N ALA A 9 3.48 31.49 27.41
CA ALA A 9 2.81 30.87 26.27
C ALA A 9 3.18 31.55 24.94
N PHE A 10 3.22 32.88 24.92
CA PHE A 10 3.64 33.63 23.74
C PHE A 10 5.09 33.35 23.34
N ARG A 11 6.02 33.35 24.32
CA ARG A 11 7.42 32.98 24.06
C ARG A 11 7.55 31.57 23.50
N PHE A 12 6.86 30.61 24.12
CA PHE A 12 6.83 29.23 23.63
C PHE A 12 6.31 29.14 22.20
N PHE A 13 5.21 29.83 21.89
CA PHE A 13 4.65 29.88 20.55
C PHE A 13 5.65 30.45 19.52
N VAL A 14 6.33 31.55 19.86
CA VAL A 14 7.34 32.16 18.99
C VAL A 14 8.51 31.20 18.74
N TYR A 15 9.05 30.54 19.77
CA TYR A 15 10.12 29.56 19.61
C TYR A 15 9.67 28.36 18.76
N PHE A 16 8.47 27.84 19.04
CA PHE A 16 7.88 26.76 18.27
C PHE A 16 7.74 27.14 16.79
N LEU A 17 7.23 28.34 16.50
CA LEU A 17 7.07 28.84 15.15
C LEU A 17 8.43 28.97 14.42
N ILE A 18 9.45 29.50 15.09
CA ILE A 18 10.81 29.58 14.52
C ILE A 18 11.33 28.20 14.18
N VAL A 19 11.25 27.24 15.13
CA VAL A 19 11.68 25.86 14.88
C VAL A 19 10.92 25.27 13.69
N PHE A 20 9.59 25.42 13.66
CA PHE A 20 8.74 24.90 12.60
C PHE A 20 9.08 25.46 11.22
N LEU A 21 9.41 26.76 11.12
CA LEU A 21 9.78 27.42 9.86
C LEU A 21 11.18 27.03 9.37
N VAL A 22 12.10 26.74 10.29
CA VAL A 22 13.48 26.38 9.93
C VAL A 22 13.60 24.87 9.61
N LEU A 23 12.76 24.04 10.20
CA LEU A 23 12.82 22.58 10.12
C LEU A 23 12.88 21.97 8.69
N PRO A 24 12.20 22.51 7.66
CA PRO A 24 12.29 22.02 6.28
C PRO A 24 13.68 22.15 5.66
N PHE A 25 14.50 23.07 6.17
CA PHE A 25 15.79 23.44 5.60
C PHE A 25 16.97 22.80 6.34
N ILE A 26 16.72 22.22 7.52
CA ILE A 26 17.74 21.49 8.28
C ILE A 26 18.00 20.13 7.60
N PRO A 27 19.26 19.73 7.37
CA PRO A 27 19.56 18.37 6.94
C PRO A 27 19.26 17.40 8.09
N LEU A 28 18.24 16.56 7.92
CA LEU A 28 17.84 15.52 8.86
C LEU A 28 18.02 14.14 8.22
N SER A 29 18.06 13.10 9.04
CA SER A 29 18.12 11.70 8.57
C SER A 29 16.84 11.25 7.83
N LEU A 30 15.74 11.99 7.96
CA LEU A 30 14.52 11.74 7.21
C LEU A 30 14.58 12.46 5.85
N ASP A 31 14.89 11.71 4.81
CA ASP A 31 14.80 12.12 3.41
C ASP A 31 13.32 12.16 2.98
N PHE A 32 12.62 13.26 3.27
CA PHE A 32 11.21 13.47 2.93
C PHE A 32 11.06 14.79 2.18
N GLU A 33 10.77 14.69 0.88
CA GLU A 33 10.72 15.79 -0.09
C GLU A 33 9.34 15.87 -0.75
N PRO A 34 8.33 16.41 -0.04
CA PRO A 34 6.96 16.41 -0.54
C PRO A 34 6.82 17.32 -1.76
N VAL A 35 6.06 16.88 -2.75
CA VAL A 35 5.75 17.66 -3.95
C VAL A 35 4.35 18.26 -3.86
N ALA A 36 4.18 19.49 -4.35
CA ALA A 36 2.88 20.14 -4.36
C ALA A 36 1.93 19.45 -5.34
N TYR A 37 0.67 19.25 -4.94
CA TYR A 37 -0.35 18.70 -5.81
C TYR A 37 -1.72 19.30 -5.51
N LYS A 38 -2.61 19.24 -6.50
CA LYS A 38 -4.01 19.67 -6.37
C LYS A 38 -4.88 18.45 -6.17
N VAL A 39 -5.68 18.48 -5.12
CA VAL A 39 -6.71 17.46 -4.87
C VAL A 39 -7.91 17.73 -5.77
N THR A 40 -8.31 16.74 -6.56
CA THR A 40 -9.54 16.73 -7.35
C THR A 40 -10.35 15.51 -6.92
N LEU A 41 -11.55 15.75 -6.41
CA LEU A 41 -12.44 14.70 -5.92
C LEU A 41 -13.86 14.94 -6.42
N PRO A 42 -14.65 13.86 -6.65
CA PRO A 42 -16.05 13.99 -7.00
C PRO A 42 -16.92 14.35 -5.79
N GLU A 43 -18.12 14.85 -6.07
CA GLU A 43 -19.19 14.91 -5.07
C GLU A 43 -19.88 13.55 -4.95
N PHE A 44 -20.35 13.20 -3.76
CA PHE A 44 -21.14 11.99 -3.53
C PHE A 44 -22.60 12.18 -3.98
N LYS A 45 -22.79 12.20 -5.31
CA LYS A 45 -24.09 12.35 -5.98
C LYS A 45 -24.28 11.25 -7.04
N GLY A 46 -25.53 11.01 -7.43
CA GLY A 46 -25.87 10.01 -8.44
C GLY A 46 -25.42 8.61 -8.02
N ALA A 47 -24.60 7.96 -8.84
CA ALA A 47 -24.06 6.62 -8.54
C ALA A 47 -23.14 6.59 -7.31
N LEU A 48 -22.61 7.75 -6.87
CA LEU A 48 -21.76 7.89 -5.68
C LEU A 48 -22.57 8.34 -4.45
N ALA A 49 -23.89 8.45 -4.54
CA ALA A 49 -24.70 8.85 -3.39
C ALA A 49 -24.55 7.84 -2.23
N PRO A 50 -24.35 8.31 -0.99
CA PRO A 50 -24.24 7.42 0.16
C PRO A 50 -25.50 6.57 0.31
N ASN A 51 -25.32 5.30 0.67
CA ASN A 51 -26.41 4.36 0.91
C ASN A 51 -26.03 3.36 2.01
N GLN A 52 -27.01 2.60 2.47
CA GLN A 52 -26.91 1.63 3.57
C GLN A 52 -26.87 0.18 3.06
N ALA A 53 -26.52 -0.06 1.78
CA ALA A 53 -26.58 -1.40 1.20
C ALA A 53 -25.68 -2.41 1.91
N LEU A 54 -24.62 -1.93 2.57
CA LEU A 54 -23.66 -2.75 3.32
C LEU A 54 -23.91 -2.76 4.84
N ASP A 55 -24.98 -2.14 5.33
CA ASP A 55 -25.26 -2.08 6.79
C ASP A 55 -25.68 -3.45 7.36
N ASN A 56 -26.22 -4.34 6.51
CA ASN A 56 -26.72 -5.66 6.91
C ASN A 56 -25.80 -6.81 6.46
N VAL A 57 -24.49 -6.57 6.35
CA VAL A 57 -23.52 -7.63 6.01
C VAL A 57 -23.31 -8.59 7.18
N GLU A 58 -23.11 -9.87 6.85
CA GLU A 58 -22.67 -10.86 7.82
C GLU A 58 -21.17 -10.74 8.05
N TYR A 59 -20.76 -10.57 9.31
CA TYR A 59 -19.36 -10.58 9.70
C TYR A 59 -18.86 -12.02 9.86
N LEU A 60 -17.99 -12.45 8.97
CA LEU A 60 -17.31 -13.73 9.09
C LEU A 60 -16.11 -13.61 10.04
N PHE A 61 -15.99 -14.54 11.00
CA PHE A 61 -14.84 -14.66 11.90
C PHE A 61 -14.50 -13.41 12.72
N PRO A 62 -15.46 -12.80 13.44
CA PRO A 62 -15.22 -11.58 14.21
C PRO A 62 -14.08 -11.78 15.22
N ASN A 63 -13.11 -10.86 15.20
CA ASN A 63 -11.92 -10.83 16.07
C ASN A 63 -10.98 -12.05 15.97
N GLN A 64 -11.17 -12.95 15.00
CA GLN A 64 -10.30 -14.12 14.80
C GLN A 64 -9.28 -13.91 13.68
N VAL A 65 -9.59 -13.05 12.71
CA VAL A 65 -8.75 -12.74 11.56
C VAL A 65 -8.41 -11.25 11.61
N VAL A 66 -7.12 -10.92 11.72
CA VAL A 66 -6.67 -9.53 11.86
C VAL A 66 -5.98 -9.07 10.57
N GLY A 67 -6.51 -7.99 9.99
CA GLY A 67 -6.01 -7.37 8.76
C GLY A 67 -5.99 -8.29 7.54
N PRO A 68 -7.08 -9.00 7.20
CA PRO A 68 -7.15 -9.71 5.91
C PRO A 68 -7.01 -8.69 4.77
N GLU A 69 -6.07 -8.90 3.86
CA GLU A 69 -5.76 -7.90 2.82
C GLU A 69 -6.27 -8.28 1.43
N SER A 70 -5.70 -9.29 0.78
CA SER A 70 -6.26 -9.83 -0.48
C SER A 70 -7.10 -11.08 -0.24
N LEU A 71 -8.24 -11.17 -0.92
CA LEU A 71 -9.13 -12.33 -0.90
C LEU A 71 -9.08 -13.06 -2.24
N GLU A 72 -8.78 -14.36 -2.22
CA GLU A 72 -8.79 -15.22 -3.40
C GLU A 72 -9.64 -16.47 -3.18
N GLN A 73 -10.45 -16.83 -4.17
CA GLN A 73 -11.29 -18.03 -4.10
C GLN A 73 -10.68 -19.16 -4.92
N HIS A 74 -10.51 -20.33 -4.29
CA HIS A 74 -10.08 -21.55 -4.99
C HIS A 74 -10.63 -22.80 -4.32
N GLY A 75 -11.13 -23.75 -5.12
CA GLY A 75 -11.63 -25.03 -4.62
C GLY A 75 -12.72 -24.91 -3.54
N GLY A 76 -13.61 -23.91 -3.65
CA GLY A 76 -14.68 -23.66 -2.67
C GLY A 76 -14.22 -23.07 -1.34
N SER A 77 -12.96 -22.61 -1.25
CA SER A 77 -12.41 -21.94 -0.06
C SER A 77 -11.92 -20.54 -0.40
N ILE A 78 -11.84 -19.67 0.60
CA ILE A 78 -11.27 -18.33 0.50
C ILE A 78 -9.87 -18.35 1.12
N TYR A 79 -8.91 -17.72 0.46
CA TYR A 79 -7.54 -17.57 0.92
C TYR A 79 -7.27 -16.08 1.17
N THR A 80 -6.62 -15.77 2.29
CA THR A 80 -6.27 -14.41 2.65
C THR A 80 -4.92 -14.32 3.35
N GLY A 81 -4.16 -13.28 3.01
CA GLY A 81 -3.00 -12.85 3.78
C GLY A 81 -3.45 -12.07 5.01
N VAL A 82 -2.77 -12.22 6.13
CA VAL A 82 -3.10 -11.53 7.39
C VAL A 82 -1.87 -10.93 8.07
N VAL A 83 -2.09 -10.11 9.09
CA VAL A 83 -1.00 -9.55 9.89
C VAL A 83 -0.24 -10.70 10.55
N GLY A 84 1.09 -10.62 10.53
CA GLY A 84 1.98 -11.65 11.08
C GLY A 84 2.38 -12.75 10.11
N GLY A 85 2.22 -12.50 8.80
CA GLY A 85 2.85 -13.30 7.76
C GLY A 85 2.10 -14.55 7.38
N GLN A 86 0.86 -14.77 7.84
CA GLN A 86 0.16 -16.02 7.54
C GLN A 86 -0.73 -15.89 6.31
N ILE A 87 -0.84 -16.98 5.56
CA ILE A 87 -1.94 -17.19 4.62
C ILE A 87 -2.92 -18.14 5.30
N LEU A 88 -4.17 -17.69 5.42
CA LEU A 88 -5.26 -18.48 5.98
C LEU A 88 -6.14 -19.01 4.86
N LYS A 89 -6.57 -20.26 5.00
CA LYS A 89 -7.65 -20.87 4.23
C LYS A 89 -8.91 -20.87 5.08
N LEU A 90 -9.97 -20.29 4.55
CA LEU A 90 -11.28 -20.19 5.15
C LEU A 90 -12.23 -21.13 4.40
N THR A 91 -12.76 -22.13 5.10
CA THR A 91 -13.71 -23.10 4.54
C THR A 91 -14.91 -23.22 5.46
N GLY A 92 -16.06 -22.66 5.07
CA GLY A 92 -17.22 -22.53 5.96
C GLY A 92 -16.84 -21.75 7.22
N ALA A 93 -17.04 -22.34 8.40
CA ALA A 93 -16.67 -21.76 9.69
C ALA A 93 -15.26 -22.16 10.18
N LYS A 94 -14.43 -22.80 9.35
CA LYS A 94 -13.10 -23.26 9.73
C LYS A 94 -12.01 -22.34 9.17
N ILE A 95 -11.11 -21.91 10.05
CA ILE A 95 -9.86 -21.21 9.71
C ILE A 95 -8.71 -22.21 9.77
N THR A 96 -7.92 -22.31 8.70
CA THR A 96 -6.73 -23.17 8.65
C THR A 96 -5.53 -22.39 8.11
N PRO A 97 -4.47 -22.17 8.90
CA PRO A 97 -3.22 -21.61 8.38
C PRO A 97 -2.61 -22.58 7.36
N VAL A 98 -2.30 -22.08 6.16
CA VAL A 98 -1.73 -22.90 5.08
C VAL A 98 -0.28 -22.55 4.78
N ALA A 99 0.14 -21.31 5.02
CA ALA A 99 1.52 -20.88 4.83
C ALA A 99 1.88 -19.79 5.83
N LYS A 100 3.18 -19.61 6.06
CA LYS A 100 3.72 -18.54 6.89
C LYS A 100 4.99 -17.99 6.26
N PHE A 101 5.02 -16.68 6.09
CA PHE A 101 6.21 -15.90 5.78
C PHE A 101 6.91 -15.51 7.07
N GLY A 102 8.21 -15.22 6.97
CA GLY A 102 9.01 -14.73 8.09
C GLY A 102 8.99 -15.60 9.35
N LYS A 103 9.39 -15.01 10.47
CA LYS A 103 9.40 -15.65 11.79
C LYS A 103 8.09 -15.38 12.55
N LYS A 104 7.98 -15.86 13.78
CA LYS A 104 6.90 -15.46 14.69
C LYS A 104 7.12 -13.99 15.09
N CYS A 105 6.10 -13.14 15.00
CA CYS A 105 6.21 -11.77 15.52
C CYS A 105 6.22 -11.83 17.05
N GLU A 106 7.10 -11.05 17.68
CA GLU A 106 7.03 -10.79 19.12
C GLU A 106 6.09 -9.63 19.43
N GLY A 107 5.89 -8.71 18.48
CA GLY A 107 4.96 -7.58 18.59
C GLY A 107 4.52 -7.00 17.24
N PRO A 108 3.60 -6.03 17.25
CA PRO A 108 3.06 -5.41 16.03
C PRO A 108 4.09 -4.62 15.20
N TRP A 109 5.20 -4.19 15.80
CA TRP A 109 6.28 -3.42 15.13
C TRP A 109 7.25 -4.29 14.33
N GLU A 110 7.15 -5.62 14.42
CA GLU A 110 8.05 -6.57 13.74
C GLU A 110 7.44 -7.13 12.45
N GLU A 111 6.49 -6.41 11.86
CA GLU A 111 5.84 -6.82 10.62
C GLU A 111 6.85 -7.10 9.50
N ASP A 112 7.99 -6.39 9.47
CA ASP A 112 9.09 -6.62 8.54
C ASP A 112 9.89 -7.91 8.79
N ILE A 113 9.81 -8.46 10.01
CA ILE A 113 10.47 -9.72 10.40
C ILE A 113 9.52 -10.91 10.19
N CYS A 114 8.25 -10.74 10.53
CA CYS A 114 7.28 -11.82 10.46
C CYS A 114 6.49 -11.86 9.15
N GLY A 115 6.60 -10.85 8.30
CA GLY A 115 5.96 -10.80 6.98
C GLY A 115 4.56 -10.19 7.01
N ARG A 116 4.15 -9.70 5.85
CA ARG A 116 2.86 -9.12 5.54
C ARG A 116 2.45 -9.47 4.11
N PRO A 117 1.63 -10.52 3.90
CA PRO A 117 1.18 -10.91 2.58
C PRO A 117 0.06 -9.96 2.13
N LEU A 118 0.28 -9.26 1.03
CA LEU A 118 -0.62 -8.24 0.50
C LEU A 118 -1.43 -8.81 -0.67
N GLY A 119 -0.80 -9.03 -1.83
CA GLY A 119 -1.44 -9.62 -3.01
C GLY A 119 -1.40 -11.15 -3.04
N LEU A 120 -2.50 -11.78 -3.46
CA LEU A 120 -2.61 -13.24 -3.67
C LEU A 120 -3.26 -13.51 -5.03
N ARG A 121 -2.76 -14.44 -5.85
CA ARG A 121 -3.47 -14.93 -7.05
C ARG A 121 -3.25 -16.41 -7.29
N PHE A 122 -4.31 -17.10 -7.68
CA PHE A 122 -4.17 -18.43 -8.25
C PHE A 122 -3.91 -18.36 -9.75
N ASP A 123 -2.97 -19.17 -10.23
CA ASP A 123 -2.88 -19.46 -11.65
C ASP A 123 -3.95 -20.47 -12.10
N LYS A 124 -4.06 -20.69 -13.40
CA LYS A 124 -4.98 -21.68 -13.99
C LYS A 124 -4.68 -23.12 -13.57
N LYS A 125 -3.49 -23.41 -13.03
CA LYS A 125 -3.04 -24.72 -12.56
C LYS A 125 -3.30 -24.92 -11.06
N GLY A 126 -3.87 -23.93 -10.37
CA GLY A 126 -4.16 -23.98 -8.93
C GLY A 126 -2.95 -23.69 -8.04
N LYS A 127 -1.86 -23.15 -8.60
CA LYS A 127 -0.72 -22.67 -7.83
C LYS A 127 -0.99 -21.26 -7.32
N LEU A 128 -0.77 -21.04 -6.03
CA LEU A 128 -0.93 -19.73 -5.40
C LEU A 128 0.37 -18.93 -5.55
N TYR A 129 0.26 -17.73 -6.09
CA TYR A 129 1.29 -16.71 -6.09
C TYR A 129 0.92 -15.69 -5.01
N ALA A 130 1.90 -15.32 -4.20
CA ALA A 130 1.71 -14.42 -3.07
C ALA A 130 2.82 -13.37 -3.06
N ILE A 131 2.45 -12.11 -2.84
CA ILE A 131 3.38 -11.05 -2.50
C ILE A 131 3.37 -10.87 -1.00
N ASP A 132 4.57 -10.90 -0.44
CA ASP A 132 4.85 -10.41 0.89
C ASP A 132 5.64 -9.10 0.79
N ALA A 133 5.18 -8.06 1.50
CA ALA A 133 5.71 -6.71 1.38
C ALA A 133 7.21 -6.60 1.68
N TYR A 134 7.78 -7.53 2.45
CA TYR A 134 9.15 -7.47 2.93
C TYR A 134 10.06 -8.57 2.35
N SER A 135 9.48 -9.68 1.91
CA SER A 135 10.23 -10.81 1.33
C SER A 135 10.04 -10.98 -0.19
N GLY A 136 9.10 -10.26 -0.81
CA GLY A 136 8.88 -10.24 -2.25
C GLY A 136 7.85 -11.27 -2.72
N ILE A 137 8.00 -11.77 -3.94
CA ILE A 137 7.03 -12.67 -4.59
C ILE A 137 7.40 -14.12 -4.33
N HIS A 138 6.40 -14.92 -3.96
CA HIS A 138 6.54 -16.32 -3.65
C HIS A 138 5.48 -17.16 -4.35
N VAL A 139 5.84 -18.42 -4.60
CA VAL A 139 4.91 -19.47 -4.98
C VAL A 139 4.60 -20.29 -3.73
N VAL A 140 3.32 -20.46 -3.44
CA VAL A 140 2.82 -21.19 -2.27
C VAL A 140 2.11 -22.46 -2.71
N ASP A 141 2.59 -23.60 -2.22
CA ASP A 141 1.87 -24.87 -2.29
C ASP A 141 0.90 -24.93 -1.10
N VAL A 142 -0.37 -24.62 -1.34
CA VAL A 142 -1.41 -24.60 -0.30
C VAL A 142 -1.75 -25.97 0.29
N THR A 143 -1.27 -27.06 -0.31
CA THR A 143 -1.50 -28.43 0.20
C THR A 143 -0.40 -28.86 1.16
N LYS A 144 0.84 -28.50 0.87
CA LYS A 144 2.02 -28.86 1.69
C LYS A 144 2.46 -27.73 2.62
N GLY A 145 2.01 -26.51 2.36
CA GLY A 145 2.41 -25.30 3.06
C GLY A 145 3.81 -24.80 2.73
N PHE A 146 4.37 -25.23 1.60
CA PHE A 146 5.70 -24.77 1.18
C PHE A 146 5.63 -23.41 0.50
N VAL A 147 6.51 -22.51 0.93
CA VAL A 147 6.68 -21.17 0.36
C VAL A 147 8.03 -21.14 -0.37
N THR A 148 7.99 -20.97 -1.69
CA THR A 148 9.19 -20.92 -2.53
C THR A 148 9.37 -19.50 -3.08
N PRO A 149 10.53 -18.85 -2.87
CA PRO A 149 10.77 -17.52 -3.42
C PRO A 149 10.81 -17.57 -4.95
N LEU A 150 10.14 -16.61 -5.58
CA LEU A 150 10.14 -16.41 -7.04
C LEU A 150 10.95 -15.17 -7.41
N VAL A 151 10.63 -14.04 -6.77
CA VAL A 151 11.34 -12.77 -6.90
C VAL A 151 11.62 -12.27 -5.48
N PRO A 152 12.85 -12.45 -4.97
CA PRO A 152 13.17 -11.98 -3.63
C PRO A 152 13.13 -10.47 -3.56
N ASN A 153 12.80 -9.93 -2.38
CA ASN A 153 12.95 -8.50 -2.14
C ASN A 153 14.42 -8.08 -2.22
N GLY A 154 14.70 -6.81 -2.49
CA GLY A 154 16.05 -6.27 -2.57
C GLY A 154 16.84 -6.66 -3.83
N ILE A 155 16.24 -7.35 -4.81
CA ILE A 155 16.90 -7.54 -6.12
C ILE A 155 17.16 -6.20 -6.78
N ASP A 156 18.33 -6.06 -7.38
CA ASP A 156 18.68 -4.85 -8.11
C ASP A 156 17.93 -4.78 -9.44
N LEU A 157 17.23 -3.68 -9.66
CA LEU A 157 16.47 -3.38 -10.87
C LEU A 157 16.89 -1.99 -11.34
N ASP A 158 17.94 -1.97 -12.17
CA ASP A 158 18.58 -0.77 -12.72
C ASP A 158 19.13 0.19 -11.65
N GLY A 159 19.79 -0.36 -10.63
CA GLY A 159 20.39 0.41 -9.53
C GLY A 159 19.41 0.75 -8.39
N GLN A 160 18.14 0.36 -8.51
CA GLN A 160 17.12 0.54 -7.49
C GLN A 160 16.62 -0.81 -6.98
N PRO A 161 16.91 -1.18 -5.72
CA PRO A 161 16.48 -2.46 -5.17
C PRO A 161 14.95 -2.51 -5.04
N LEU A 162 14.36 -3.68 -5.32
CA LEU A 162 12.96 -3.94 -4.97
C LEU A 162 12.74 -3.71 -3.47
N SER A 163 11.75 -2.90 -3.12
CA SER A 163 11.54 -2.44 -1.74
C SER A 163 10.15 -2.77 -1.22
N PHE A 164 9.11 -2.41 -1.98
CA PHE A 164 7.71 -2.51 -1.54
C PHE A 164 6.81 -3.06 -2.66
N ALA A 165 6.94 -4.37 -2.93
CA ALA A 165 5.98 -5.08 -3.78
C ALA A 165 4.60 -5.17 -3.10
N ASN A 166 3.52 -5.03 -3.88
CA ASN A 166 2.17 -4.92 -3.31
C ASN A 166 1.17 -5.95 -3.86
N ASP A 167 0.63 -5.75 -5.07
CA ASP A 167 -0.32 -6.68 -5.70
C ASP A 167 0.26 -7.29 -6.99
N LEU A 168 -0.29 -8.43 -7.40
CA LEU A 168 0.17 -9.17 -8.58
C LEU A 168 -0.97 -9.72 -9.42
N VAL A 169 -0.66 -10.02 -10.67
CA VAL A 169 -1.50 -10.81 -11.56
C VAL A 169 -0.65 -11.77 -12.40
N VAL A 170 -1.21 -12.92 -12.75
CA VAL A 170 -0.55 -13.94 -13.58
C VAL A 170 -1.24 -13.99 -14.94
N ASP A 171 -0.46 -13.80 -16.00
CA ASP A 171 -1.00 -13.81 -17.36
C ASP A 171 -1.19 -15.24 -17.92
N SER A 172 -1.68 -15.34 -19.16
CA SER A 172 -1.90 -16.62 -19.84
C SER A 172 -0.62 -17.43 -20.07
N ASP A 173 0.52 -16.75 -20.15
CA ASP A 173 1.81 -17.34 -20.49
C ASP A 173 2.59 -17.74 -19.22
N GLY A 174 2.03 -17.41 -18.05
CA GLY A 174 2.58 -17.67 -16.72
C GLY A 174 3.51 -16.57 -16.22
N ASN A 175 3.62 -15.44 -16.93
CA ASN A 175 4.36 -14.29 -16.45
C ASN A 175 3.62 -13.66 -15.26
N VAL A 176 4.38 -13.14 -14.32
CA VAL A 176 3.84 -12.47 -13.13
C VAL A 176 4.07 -10.98 -13.29
N LEU A 177 2.99 -10.22 -13.44
CA LEU A 177 3.01 -8.76 -13.45
C LEU A 177 2.65 -8.27 -12.05
N PHE A 178 3.36 -7.28 -11.54
CA PHE A 178 3.15 -6.82 -10.17
C PHE A 178 3.50 -5.35 -10.00
N THR A 179 2.94 -4.75 -8.95
CA THR A 179 3.20 -3.37 -8.56
C THR A 179 4.30 -3.33 -7.51
N GLU A 180 5.17 -2.33 -7.64
CA GLU A 180 5.98 -1.84 -6.55
C GLU A 180 5.49 -0.44 -6.18
N THR A 181 4.94 -0.30 -4.97
CA THR A 181 4.28 0.93 -4.54
C THR A 181 5.26 2.08 -4.37
N SER A 182 6.46 1.82 -3.88
CA SER A 182 7.52 2.82 -3.70
C SER A 182 8.88 2.14 -3.70
N THR A 183 9.85 2.72 -4.41
CA THR A 183 11.26 2.30 -4.30
C THR A 183 11.93 2.91 -3.07
N LYS A 184 11.36 3.99 -2.52
CA LYS A 184 11.90 4.75 -1.39
C LYS A 184 11.40 4.28 -0.03
N TRP A 185 10.10 4.02 0.09
CA TRP A 185 9.46 3.76 1.39
C TRP A 185 8.90 2.34 1.49
N PRO A 186 9.36 1.52 2.44
CA PRO A 186 8.73 0.22 2.71
C PRO A 186 7.36 0.40 3.36
N LEU A 187 6.55 -0.67 3.40
CA LEU A 187 5.18 -0.66 3.93
C LEU A 187 5.04 0.00 5.32
N LYS A 188 5.93 -0.31 6.29
CA LYS A 188 5.92 0.33 7.63
C LYS A 188 6.06 1.85 7.63
N LYS A 189 6.45 2.44 6.49
CA LYS A 189 6.57 3.89 6.24
C LYS A 189 5.63 4.37 5.13
N ILE A 190 4.58 3.63 4.80
CA ILE A 190 3.64 3.96 3.71
C ILE A 190 3.05 5.37 3.82
N LEU A 191 2.79 5.86 5.04
CA LEU A 191 2.32 7.22 5.26
C LEU A 191 3.29 8.28 4.71
N TYR A 192 4.60 8.02 4.70
CA TYR A 192 5.56 8.92 4.08
C TYR A 192 5.40 8.93 2.56
N SER A 193 5.26 7.78 1.90
CA SER A 193 4.99 7.75 0.45
C SER A 193 3.71 8.54 0.09
N VAL A 194 2.62 8.32 0.85
CA VAL A 194 1.35 9.04 0.64
C VAL A 194 1.48 10.54 0.86
N LEU A 195 2.13 10.97 1.95
CA LEU A 195 2.26 12.38 2.29
C LEU A 195 3.32 13.11 1.47
N GLU A 196 4.34 12.42 0.98
CA GLU A 196 5.35 12.95 0.06
C GLU A 196 4.75 13.17 -1.32
N HIS A 197 3.77 12.34 -1.70
CA HIS A 197 3.16 12.33 -3.03
C HIS A 197 4.22 12.09 -4.12
N GLU A 198 5.17 11.21 -3.81
CA GLU A 198 6.22 10.79 -4.72
C GLU A 198 5.70 9.81 -5.79
N ASN A 199 6.44 9.71 -6.90
CA ASN A 199 6.08 8.93 -8.08
C ASN A 199 7.10 7.82 -8.39
N SER A 200 7.85 7.34 -7.41
CA SER A 200 8.90 6.33 -7.59
C SER A 200 8.37 4.91 -7.78
N GLY A 201 7.05 4.72 -7.80
CA GLY A 201 6.42 3.41 -7.97
C GLY A 201 6.58 2.87 -9.39
N ARG A 202 6.52 1.53 -9.51
CA ARG A 202 6.77 0.80 -10.76
C ARG A 202 5.75 -0.29 -11.01
N VAL A 203 5.59 -0.68 -12.27
CA VAL A 203 5.05 -1.99 -12.66
C VAL A 203 6.17 -2.82 -13.24
N LEU A 204 6.27 -4.04 -12.74
CA LEU A 204 7.32 -4.99 -13.02
C LEU A 204 6.72 -6.28 -13.59
N MET A 205 7.52 -7.01 -14.35
CA MET A 205 7.14 -8.33 -14.86
C MET A 205 8.27 -9.32 -14.64
N TYR A 206 7.93 -10.43 -14.00
CA TYR A 206 8.75 -11.63 -14.01
C TYR A 206 8.37 -12.50 -15.21
N ASP A 207 9.30 -12.65 -16.14
CA ASP A 207 9.15 -13.49 -17.32
C ASP A 207 9.37 -14.96 -16.95
N ALA A 208 8.33 -15.77 -17.15
CA ALA A 208 8.37 -17.18 -16.75
C ALA A 208 9.29 -18.04 -17.61
N LYS A 209 9.64 -17.60 -18.82
CA LYS A 209 10.55 -18.31 -19.75
C LYS A 209 12.00 -17.97 -19.43
N THR A 210 12.32 -16.68 -19.33
CA THR A 210 13.70 -16.22 -19.11
C THR A 210 14.11 -16.24 -17.63
N LYS A 211 13.13 -16.31 -16.71
CA LYS A 211 13.32 -16.26 -15.26
C LYS A 211 13.92 -14.94 -14.79
N ARG A 212 13.69 -13.86 -15.53
CA ARG A 212 14.18 -12.52 -15.22
C ARG A 212 13.03 -11.57 -14.92
N THR A 213 13.30 -10.62 -14.04
CA THR A 213 12.39 -9.52 -13.73
C THR A 213 12.79 -8.30 -14.56
N HIS A 214 11.80 -7.63 -15.15
CA HIS A 214 11.98 -6.45 -15.97
C HIS A 214 11.01 -5.35 -15.52
N ILE A 215 11.45 -4.11 -15.61
CA ILE A 215 10.61 -2.93 -15.44
C ILE A 215 9.76 -2.74 -16.69
N LEU A 216 8.45 -2.57 -16.52
CA LEU A 216 7.52 -2.28 -17.60
C LEU A 216 7.10 -0.82 -17.64
N LEU A 217 6.87 -0.23 -16.45
CA LEU A 217 6.42 1.13 -16.29
C LEU A 217 7.00 1.71 -15.00
N GLU A 218 7.39 2.99 -15.05
CA GLU A 218 7.94 3.75 -13.94
C GLU A 218 7.17 5.06 -13.76
N ASP A 219 7.62 5.90 -12.83
CA ASP A 219 7.05 7.21 -12.56
C ASP A 219 5.59 7.17 -12.08
N LEU A 220 5.20 6.08 -11.40
CA LEU A 220 3.85 5.87 -10.87
C LEU A 220 3.68 6.36 -9.44
N TYR A 221 2.54 6.96 -9.18
CA TYR A 221 2.17 7.52 -7.89
C TYR A 221 1.49 6.47 -7.01
N CYS A 222 2.29 5.81 -6.18
CA CYS A 222 1.84 4.81 -5.22
C CYS A 222 0.94 3.74 -5.89
N PRO A 223 1.44 3.00 -6.91
CA PRO A 223 0.67 1.95 -7.56
C PRO A 223 0.39 0.84 -6.56
N ASN A 224 -0.88 0.57 -6.32
CA ASN A 224 -1.33 -0.35 -5.28
C ASN A 224 -1.85 -1.65 -5.91
N GLY A 225 -3.07 -1.65 -6.43
CA GLY A 225 -3.68 -2.80 -7.09
C GLY A 225 -3.32 -2.96 -8.58
N ILE A 226 -3.31 -4.22 -9.05
CA ILE A 226 -3.13 -4.57 -10.47
C ILE A 226 -4.03 -5.73 -10.89
N GLU A 227 -4.59 -5.63 -12.09
CA GLU A 227 -5.43 -6.68 -12.68
C GLU A 227 -5.28 -6.72 -14.21
N LEU A 228 -5.52 -7.87 -14.83
CA LEU A 228 -5.52 -7.98 -16.29
C LEU A 228 -6.63 -7.11 -16.91
N GLY A 229 -6.27 -6.41 -17.98
CA GLY A 229 -7.20 -5.67 -18.82
C GLY A 229 -8.18 -6.57 -19.57
N PRO A 230 -9.23 -5.99 -20.16
CA PRO A 230 -10.31 -6.75 -20.79
C PRO A 230 -9.89 -7.46 -22.08
N ASP A 231 -8.77 -7.04 -22.67
CA ASP A 231 -8.19 -7.52 -23.94
C ASP A 231 -7.07 -8.56 -23.74
N ALA A 232 -6.72 -8.88 -22.49
CA ALA A 232 -5.61 -9.76 -22.13
C ALA A 232 -4.22 -9.33 -22.63
N ASP A 233 -4.07 -8.14 -23.23
CA ASP A 233 -2.79 -7.58 -23.68
C ASP A 233 -2.35 -6.37 -22.82
N SER A 234 -3.21 -5.98 -21.90
CA SER A 234 -3.00 -4.86 -20.99
C SER A 234 -3.21 -5.25 -19.53
N VAL A 235 -2.77 -4.38 -18.63
CA VAL A 235 -3.07 -4.40 -17.20
C VAL A 235 -3.71 -3.09 -16.78
N ILE A 236 -4.60 -3.16 -15.80
CA ILE A 236 -5.16 -2.00 -15.10
C ILE A 236 -4.42 -1.83 -13.79
N ILE A 237 -4.02 -0.59 -13.49
CA ILE A 237 -3.18 -0.23 -12.34
C ILE A 237 -3.91 0.85 -11.54
N ALA A 238 -4.04 0.65 -10.23
CA ALA A 238 -4.58 1.66 -9.32
C ALA A 238 -3.45 2.56 -8.82
N GLU A 239 -3.47 3.84 -9.21
CA GLU A 239 -2.57 4.85 -8.60
C GLU A 239 -3.28 5.50 -7.43
N LEU A 240 -2.89 5.08 -6.23
CA LEU A 240 -3.56 5.41 -4.98
C LEU A 240 -3.59 6.93 -4.74
N THR A 241 -2.44 7.58 -4.83
CA THR A 241 -2.32 9.01 -4.48
C THR A 241 -2.80 9.94 -5.59
N LYS A 242 -3.04 9.42 -6.81
CA LYS A 242 -3.62 10.18 -7.95
C LYS A 242 -5.11 9.94 -8.14
N ASN A 243 -5.74 9.09 -7.32
CA ASN A 243 -7.17 8.80 -7.36
C ASN A 243 -7.63 8.41 -8.78
N ARG A 244 -6.85 7.56 -9.47
CA ARG A 244 -7.13 7.13 -10.85
C ARG A 244 -6.71 5.69 -11.11
N LEU A 245 -7.25 5.12 -12.18
CA LEU A 245 -6.83 3.87 -12.78
C LEU A 245 -6.16 4.14 -14.13
N LEU A 246 -5.01 3.51 -14.36
CA LEU A 246 -4.33 3.50 -15.63
C LEU A 246 -4.53 2.16 -16.32
N LYS A 247 -4.52 2.15 -17.66
CA LYS A 247 -4.43 0.93 -18.47
C LYS A 247 -3.14 0.98 -19.28
N TYR A 248 -2.29 -0.01 -19.08
CA TYR A 248 -1.01 -0.14 -19.75
C TYR A 248 -0.98 -1.39 -20.62
N TYR A 249 -0.66 -1.24 -21.89
CA TYR A 249 -0.52 -2.36 -22.83
C TYR A 249 0.91 -2.91 -22.76
N TYR A 250 1.09 -4.05 -22.09
CA TYR A 250 2.42 -4.65 -21.90
C TYR A 250 2.82 -5.59 -23.05
N ARG A 251 1.87 -5.96 -23.91
CA ARG A 251 2.08 -6.77 -25.11
C ARG A 251 1.09 -6.41 -26.22
N GLY A 252 1.18 -7.12 -27.34
CA GLY A 252 0.32 -6.90 -28.50
C GLY A 252 0.75 -5.70 -29.37
N PRO A 253 -0.09 -5.30 -30.34
CA PRO A 253 0.25 -4.22 -31.29
C PRO A 253 0.31 -2.84 -30.65
N HIS A 254 -0.35 -2.65 -29.50
CA HIS A 254 -0.37 -1.42 -28.72
C HIS A 254 0.69 -1.39 -27.60
N LYS A 255 1.67 -2.31 -27.63
CA LYS A 255 2.65 -2.42 -26.55
C LYS A 255 3.34 -1.08 -26.28
N GLY A 256 3.34 -0.65 -25.03
CA GLY A 256 3.91 0.61 -24.57
C GLY A 256 2.87 1.72 -24.38
N ASP A 257 1.67 1.58 -24.95
CA ASP A 257 0.61 2.56 -24.78
C ASP A 257 0.15 2.60 -23.32
N LEU A 258 0.02 3.82 -22.78
CA LEU A 258 -0.51 4.10 -21.45
C LEU A 258 -1.68 5.06 -21.57
N VAL A 259 -2.84 4.66 -21.07
CA VAL A 259 -4.06 5.48 -21.12
C VAL A 259 -4.71 5.59 -19.74
N VAL A 260 -5.39 6.70 -19.50
CA VAL A 260 -6.23 6.86 -18.31
C VAL A 260 -7.47 6.00 -18.51
N PHE A 261 -7.66 5.02 -17.63
CA PHE A 261 -8.81 4.11 -17.67
C PHE A 261 -10.01 4.69 -16.93
N ALA A 262 -9.76 5.29 -15.77
CA ALA A 262 -10.73 6.05 -14.99
C ALA A 262 -10.00 7.09 -14.15
N GLU A 263 -10.54 8.29 -13.98
CA GLU A 263 -9.95 9.35 -13.16
C GLU A 263 -10.99 10.01 -12.28
N ASN A 264 -10.53 10.88 -11.37
CA ASN A 264 -11.39 11.58 -10.40
C ASN A 264 -12.23 10.59 -9.57
N LEU A 265 -11.59 9.52 -9.10
CA LEU A 265 -12.23 8.48 -8.30
C LEU A 265 -12.61 9.02 -6.91
N PRO A 266 -13.64 8.45 -6.25
CA PRO A 266 -14.17 8.90 -4.96
C PRO A 266 -13.29 8.54 -3.75
N GLY A 267 -11.97 8.70 -3.88
CA GLY A 267 -10.99 8.35 -2.85
C GLY A 267 -9.80 7.58 -3.39
N GLU A 268 -9.01 7.00 -2.50
CA GLU A 268 -7.77 6.27 -2.77
C GLU A 268 -8.07 4.85 -3.28
N PRO A 269 -7.88 4.55 -4.58
CA PRO A 269 -8.08 3.21 -5.10
C PRO A 269 -6.99 2.25 -4.61
N ASP A 270 -7.39 1.01 -4.39
CA ASP A 270 -6.55 -0.07 -3.88
C ASP A 270 -6.66 -1.30 -4.80
N ASN A 271 -6.77 -2.51 -4.24
CA ASN A 271 -6.97 -3.77 -4.96
C ASN A 271 -8.03 -3.68 -6.06
N ILE A 272 -7.69 -4.18 -7.24
CA ILE A 272 -8.57 -4.30 -8.41
C ILE A 272 -8.83 -5.77 -8.68
N ARG A 273 -10.09 -6.17 -8.81
CA ARG A 273 -10.47 -7.56 -9.12
C ARG A 273 -11.48 -7.61 -10.24
N ARG A 274 -11.24 -8.44 -11.25
CA ARG A 274 -12.21 -8.64 -12.33
C ARG A 274 -13.48 -9.30 -11.80
N THR A 275 -14.65 -8.85 -12.24
CA THR A 275 -15.92 -9.51 -11.89
C THR A 275 -16.40 -10.45 -13.00
N PRO A 276 -17.01 -11.61 -12.68
CA PRO A 276 -17.64 -12.48 -13.66
C PRO A 276 -18.78 -11.81 -14.45
N ARG A 277 -19.36 -10.73 -13.93
CA ARG A 277 -20.42 -9.95 -14.60
C ARG A 277 -19.89 -8.98 -15.66
N GLY A 278 -18.59 -8.93 -15.88
CA GLY A 278 -17.92 -7.93 -16.71
C GLY A 278 -17.59 -6.66 -15.93
N GLY A 279 -16.43 -6.06 -16.23
CA GLY A 279 -15.87 -4.93 -15.48
C GLY A 279 -15.01 -5.35 -14.28
N TYR A 280 -14.83 -4.42 -13.35
CA TYR A 280 -13.88 -4.53 -12.24
C TYR A 280 -14.51 -4.04 -10.93
N TRP A 281 -14.21 -4.74 -9.85
CA TRP A 281 -14.32 -4.22 -8.50
C TRP A 281 -13.02 -3.52 -8.13
N VAL A 282 -13.14 -2.34 -7.53
CA VAL A 282 -12.01 -1.53 -7.07
C VAL A 282 -12.30 -1.20 -5.62
N ALA A 283 -11.43 -1.67 -4.72
CA ALA A 283 -11.49 -1.30 -3.33
C ALA A 283 -10.98 0.12 -3.14
N PHE A 284 -11.47 0.80 -2.10
CA PHE A 284 -11.04 2.14 -1.74
C PHE A 284 -10.55 2.12 -0.29
N ALA A 285 -9.30 2.52 -0.07
CA ALA A 285 -8.72 2.62 1.27
C ALA A 285 -9.42 3.72 2.09
N SER A 286 -9.91 4.76 1.40
CA SER A 286 -10.76 5.77 2.01
C SER A 286 -11.73 6.35 0.98
N GLY A 287 -12.96 6.67 1.41
CA GLY A 287 -13.95 7.35 0.60
C GLY A 287 -13.89 8.85 0.84
N ARG A 288 -13.60 9.65 -0.20
CA ARG A 288 -13.41 11.10 -0.09
C ARG A 288 -14.29 11.86 -1.06
N SER A 289 -14.83 12.98 -0.59
CA SER A 289 -15.67 13.88 -1.39
C SER A 289 -15.16 15.31 -1.34
N SER A 290 -15.30 16.03 -2.46
CA SER A 290 -15.00 17.47 -2.53
C SER A 290 -15.83 18.31 -1.56
N ALA A 291 -16.99 17.83 -1.12
CA ALA A 291 -17.83 18.51 -0.12
C ALA A 291 -17.22 18.51 1.30
N LYS A 292 -16.26 17.62 1.58
CA LYS A 292 -15.66 17.46 2.92
C LYS A 292 -14.16 17.18 2.80
N LEU A 293 -13.43 18.18 2.31
CA LEU A 293 -11.97 18.13 2.24
C LEU A 293 -11.36 18.04 3.65
N SER A 294 -10.30 17.25 3.77
CA SER A 294 -9.54 17.09 5.01
C SER A 294 -8.49 18.19 5.19
N VAL A 295 -7.91 18.31 6.39
CA VAL A 295 -6.77 19.21 6.63
C VAL A 295 -5.58 18.85 5.72
N LEU A 296 -5.35 17.56 5.46
CA LEU A 296 -4.27 17.11 4.58
C LEU A 296 -4.46 17.61 3.14
N ASP A 297 -5.72 17.74 2.71
CA ASP A 297 -6.09 18.18 1.36
C ASP A 297 -5.76 19.65 1.17
N HIS A 298 -6.04 20.47 2.18
CA HIS A 298 -5.65 21.87 2.17
C HIS A 298 -4.13 22.07 2.23
N LEU A 299 -3.42 21.15 2.88
CA LEU A 299 -1.96 21.15 2.96
C LEU A 299 -1.25 20.59 1.71
N SER A 300 -2.01 20.00 0.76
CA SER A 300 -1.43 19.39 -0.45
C SER A 300 -0.66 20.40 -1.31
N ALA A 301 -1.09 21.66 -1.34
CA ALA A 301 -0.43 22.72 -2.08
C ALA A 301 0.83 23.28 -1.38
N TYR A 302 1.07 22.93 -0.11
CA TYR A 302 2.12 23.53 0.73
C TYR A 302 3.17 22.49 1.17
N PRO A 303 4.10 22.11 0.29
CA PRO A 303 5.08 21.06 0.57
C PRO A 303 5.98 21.38 1.76
N LEU A 304 6.43 22.63 1.92
CA LEU A 304 7.27 23.02 3.06
C LEU A 304 6.55 22.84 4.41
N VAL A 305 5.25 23.12 4.46
CA VAL A 305 4.45 22.93 5.68
C VAL A 305 4.33 21.44 5.99
N ARG A 306 4.02 20.60 5.00
CA ARG A 306 4.00 19.14 5.15
C ARG A 306 5.36 18.61 5.62
N LYS A 307 6.45 19.11 5.03
CA LYS A 307 7.82 18.76 5.40
C LYS A 307 8.12 19.12 6.86
N SER A 308 7.74 20.31 7.34
CA SER A 308 7.86 20.69 8.74
C SER A 308 7.07 19.76 9.66
N VAL A 309 5.80 19.50 9.35
CA VAL A 309 4.92 18.66 10.19
C VAL A 309 5.50 17.25 10.32
N VAL A 310 5.84 16.61 9.20
CA VAL A 310 6.36 15.23 9.18
C VAL A 310 7.70 15.14 9.89
N ARG A 311 8.61 16.10 9.66
CA ARG A 311 9.91 16.13 10.37
C ARG A 311 9.75 16.37 11.86
N LEU A 312 8.79 17.19 12.29
CA LEU A 312 8.52 17.42 13.71
C LEU A 312 8.01 16.13 14.35
N LEU A 313 7.04 15.45 13.73
CA LEU A 313 6.53 14.16 14.20
C LEU A 313 7.63 13.11 14.25
N TYR A 314 8.50 13.06 13.25
CA TYR A 314 9.66 12.18 13.24
C TYR A 314 10.62 12.45 14.39
N LEU A 315 10.92 13.71 14.69
CA LEU A 315 11.78 14.07 15.82
C LEU A 315 11.14 13.70 17.16
N LEU A 316 9.84 13.94 17.33
CA LEU A 316 9.10 13.55 18.53
C LEU A 316 9.10 12.02 18.71
N GLY A 317 8.78 11.27 17.65
CA GLY A 317 8.82 9.81 17.66
C GLY A 317 10.22 9.25 17.93
N SER A 318 11.25 9.88 17.36
CA SER A 318 12.65 9.50 17.60
C SER A 318 13.07 9.77 19.05
N ALA A 319 12.66 10.91 19.63
CA ALA A 319 12.91 11.24 21.02
C ALA A 319 12.20 10.28 21.98
N LEU A 320 10.95 9.93 21.68
CA LEU A 320 10.18 8.92 22.42
C LEU A 320 10.89 7.56 22.36
N LYS A 321 11.23 7.09 21.16
CA LYS A 321 11.97 5.84 20.97
C LYS A 321 13.30 5.84 21.72
N TYR A 322 14.04 6.95 21.68
CA TYR A 322 15.29 7.09 22.43
C TYR A 322 15.06 7.05 23.95
N ALA A 323 14.00 7.68 24.46
CA ALA A 323 13.67 7.60 25.88
C ALA A 323 13.36 6.15 26.33
N THR A 324 12.75 5.33 25.47
CA THR A 324 12.46 3.92 25.81
C THR A 324 13.69 3.03 25.96
N THR A 325 14.87 3.44 25.49
CA THR A 325 16.10 2.67 25.72
C THR A 325 16.60 2.80 27.16
N PHE A 326 16.27 3.92 27.83
CA PHE A 326 16.61 4.15 29.24
C PHE A 326 15.49 3.73 30.20
N TYR A 327 14.24 3.82 29.74
CA TYR A 327 13.06 3.49 30.54
C TYR A 327 12.33 2.30 29.92
N ASN A 328 12.40 1.15 30.60
CA ASN A 328 11.76 -0.10 30.19
C ASN A 328 10.26 -0.08 30.52
N TRP A 329 9.55 0.99 30.13
CA TRP A 329 8.13 1.19 30.35
C TRP A 329 7.33 0.57 29.19
N VAL A 330 6.53 -0.44 29.52
CA VAL A 330 5.71 -1.22 28.57
C VAL A 330 4.82 -0.33 27.67
N PRO A 331 4.13 0.72 28.16
CA PRO A 331 3.22 1.52 27.32
C PRO A 331 3.89 2.39 26.25
N LEU A 332 5.21 2.56 26.29
CA LEU A 332 5.95 3.34 25.28
C LEU A 332 6.52 2.47 24.15
N LYS A 333 6.39 1.14 24.26
CA LYS A 333 6.83 0.18 23.25
C LYS A 333 5.72 -0.20 22.25
N ASP A 334 4.46 -0.02 22.65
CA ASP A 334 3.26 -0.22 21.82
C ASP A 334 2.94 1.03 20.97
#